data_AF-A0A8H8NI15-F1
#
_entry.id   AF-A0A8H8NI15-F1
#
_cell.length_a   1.000
_cell.length_b   1.000
_cell.length_c   1.000
_cell.angle_alpha   90.00
_cell.angle_beta   90.00
_cell.angle_gamma   90.00
#
_symmetry.space_group_name_H-M   'P 1'
#
loop_
_entity.id
_entity.type
_entity.pdbx_description
1 polymer ?
#
loop_
_entity_poly.entity_id
_entity_poly.type
_entity_poly.pdbx_seq_one_letter_code
_entity_poly.pdbx_strand_id
1 'polypeptide(L)'
;MTQRAFMLLAKGGRAEVTTRPIPSPQGNQALVKVTAAAVNPIDCKIVSPGMPFITQYPAVLGIDAAGVVESVGPDVTTFKKGDRVLFQGQFQPSDVATFQQYTLGDTDAMALTPDNITDDQASRVWRSQRVDPLLVESRSLSLGGGGSSVGQYGIQFARIAGFKAIATTANASHKEHLKLLGATHIYDRDVTLEAIESELSLPFDRVFDAVPTPTSQALGVELLTTPSAAGGHYGTVRPLADEFKAKLEAQATTYHAVFGSSQTDKPLSIPYWRILTQWLKEDKFVPNNVQLVPGGLGGIPQAMELSAKGVSGVKLVVRPQEKTCPIASLCSSR
;
A
#
# COMPACT_ATOMS: atom_id res chain seq x y z
N MET A 1 -9.08 -25.39 16.65
CA MET A 1 -9.09 -24.16 17.48
C MET A 1 -9.81 -23.06 16.71
N THR A 2 -10.45 -22.11 17.38
CA THR A 2 -11.12 -20.97 16.75
C THR A 2 -10.38 -19.66 17.03
N GLN A 3 -10.63 -18.67 16.20
CA GLN A 3 -10.09 -17.31 16.30
C GLN A 3 -11.17 -16.28 15.98
N ARG A 4 -10.94 -15.03 16.35
CA ARG A 4 -11.76 -13.90 15.90
C ARG A 4 -11.26 -13.36 14.57
N ALA A 5 -12.19 -12.91 13.73
CA ALA A 5 -11.91 -12.25 12.46
C ALA A 5 -12.99 -11.20 12.16
N PHE A 6 -12.62 -10.15 11.41
CA PHE A 6 -13.57 -9.16 10.89
C PHE A 6 -14.08 -9.65 9.52
N MET A 7 -15.35 -10.03 9.47
CA MET A 7 -15.93 -10.78 8.36
C MET A 7 -17.15 -10.08 7.77
N LEU A 8 -17.16 -9.95 6.43
CA LEU A 8 -18.33 -9.60 5.63
C LEU A 8 -19.19 -10.84 5.43
N LEU A 9 -20.37 -10.89 6.05
CA LEU A 9 -21.18 -12.12 6.10
C LEU A 9 -21.94 -12.42 4.82
N ALA A 10 -22.30 -11.40 4.06
CA ALA A 10 -23.03 -11.52 2.80
C ALA A 10 -22.70 -10.35 1.86
N LYS A 11 -22.95 -10.53 0.57
CA LYS A 11 -22.76 -9.49 -0.45
C LYS A 11 -23.61 -8.27 -0.12
N GLY A 12 -22.98 -7.09 -0.06
CA GLY A 12 -23.63 -5.84 0.33
C GLY A 12 -24.08 -5.76 1.79
N GLY A 13 -23.71 -6.75 2.62
CA GLY A 13 -23.98 -6.75 4.05
C GLY A 13 -22.98 -5.90 4.85
N ARG A 14 -23.13 -5.93 6.18
CA ARG A 14 -22.17 -5.32 7.11
C ARG A 14 -21.09 -6.32 7.48
N ALA A 15 -19.86 -5.85 7.62
CA ALA A 15 -18.78 -6.63 8.22
C ALA A 15 -18.77 -6.48 9.75
N GLU A 16 -18.52 -7.57 10.46
CA GLU A 16 -18.51 -7.64 11.92
C GLU A 16 -17.43 -8.59 12.44
N VAL A 17 -17.08 -8.45 13.73
CA VAL A 17 -16.13 -9.37 14.37
C VAL A 17 -16.88 -10.64 14.77
N THR A 18 -16.51 -11.76 14.17
CA THR A 18 -17.08 -13.08 14.46
C THR A 18 -15.96 -14.12 14.66
N THR A 19 -16.33 -15.36 14.93
CA THR A 19 -15.38 -16.46 15.10
C THR A 19 -15.29 -17.35 13.87
N ARG A 20 -14.08 -17.82 13.56
CA ARG A 20 -13.81 -18.81 12.50
C ARG A 20 -12.71 -19.79 12.93
N PRO A 21 -12.56 -20.95 12.28
CA PRO A 21 -11.42 -21.85 12.51
C PRO A 21 -10.08 -21.16 12.24
N ILE A 22 -9.03 -21.60 12.94
CA ILE A 22 -7.64 -21.28 12.58
C ILE A 22 -7.21 -22.24 11.47
N PRO A 23 -6.73 -21.76 10.31
CA PRO A 23 -6.25 -22.62 9.24
C PRO A 23 -4.90 -23.24 9.59
N SER A 24 -4.55 -24.34 8.91
CA SER A 24 -3.23 -24.97 9.00
C SER A 24 -2.43 -24.65 7.73
N PRO A 25 -1.14 -24.27 7.84
CA PRO A 25 -0.34 -23.95 6.66
C PRO A 25 -0.05 -25.21 5.85
N GLN A 26 -0.11 -25.09 4.52
CA GLN A 26 0.23 -26.14 3.56
C GLN A 26 1.30 -25.66 2.60
N GLY A 27 2.02 -26.58 1.96
CA GLY A 27 3.07 -26.27 0.99
C GLY A 27 4.01 -25.17 1.46
N ASN A 28 4.07 -24.08 0.69
CA ASN A 28 4.93 -22.91 0.92
C ASN A 28 4.33 -21.80 1.81
N GLN A 29 3.36 -22.13 2.67
CA GLN A 29 2.67 -21.16 3.52
C GLN A 29 3.23 -21.11 4.95
N ALA A 30 3.09 -19.97 5.62
CA ALA A 30 3.30 -19.83 7.06
C ALA A 30 2.00 -19.41 7.75
N LEU A 31 1.70 -20.00 8.90
CA LEU A 31 0.65 -19.50 9.79
C LEU A 31 1.25 -18.38 10.63
N VAL A 32 0.70 -17.18 10.51
CA VAL A 32 1.21 -15.99 11.20
C VAL A 32 0.19 -15.54 12.23
N LYS A 33 0.63 -15.37 13.48
CA LYS A 33 -0.10 -14.66 14.52
C LYS A 33 0.00 -13.16 14.24
N VAL A 34 -1.08 -12.56 13.77
CA VAL A 34 -1.10 -11.16 13.30
C VAL A 34 -1.05 -10.22 14.49
N THR A 35 0.03 -9.45 14.64
CA THR A 35 0.20 -8.46 15.71
C THR A 35 -0.24 -7.07 15.28
N ALA A 36 -0.09 -6.74 14.00
CA ALA A 36 -0.53 -5.48 13.40
C ALA A 36 -1.10 -5.71 11.98
N ALA A 37 -2.19 -5.02 11.65
CA ALA A 37 -2.80 -5.04 10.32
C ALA A 37 -3.12 -3.61 9.87
N ALA A 38 -2.72 -3.25 8.65
CA ALA A 38 -2.96 -1.91 8.11
C ALA A 38 -4.26 -1.84 7.30
N VAL A 39 -4.92 -0.68 7.42
CA VAL A 39 -6.15 -0.38 6.67
C VAL A 39 -5.80 0.41 5.42
N ASN A 40 -6.36 -0.01 4.29
CA ASN A 40 -6.24 0.61 2.99
C ASN A 40 -7.57 1.22 2.53
N PRO A 41 -7.53 2.23 1.64
CA PRO A 41 -8.75 2.74 1.01
C PRO A 41 -9.56 1.68 0.25
N ILE A 42 -8.92 0.61 -0.24
CA ILE A 42 -9.63 -0.50 -0.91
C ILE A 42 -10.46 -1.33 0.07
N ASP A 43 -10.04 -1.45 1.33
CA ASP A 43 -10.78 -2.22 2.35
C ASP A 43 -12.13 -1.55 2.65
N CYS A 44 -12.22 -0.22 2.52
CA CYS A 44 -13.48 0.51 2.66
C CYS A 44 -14.41 0.35 1.44
N LYS A 45 -13.84 0.09 0.25
CA LYS A 45 -14.58 0.04 -1.01
C LYS A 45 -15.04 -1.37 -1.37
N ILE A 46 -14.31 -2.39 -0.92
CA ILE A 46 -14.56 -3.78 -1.28
C ILE A 46 -15.90 -4.31 -0.75
N VAL A 47 -16.43 -3.68 0.30
CA VAL A 47 -17.75 -4.00 0.86
C VAL A 47 -18.92 -3.44 0.02
N SER A 48 -18.64 -2.51 -0.91
CA SER A 48 -19.66 -1.91 -1.76
C SER A 48 -20.21 -2.91 -2.80
N PRO A 49 -21.52 -2.88 -3.09
CA PRO A 49 -22.10 -3.71 -4.13
C PRO A 49 -21.41 -3.52 -5.48
N GLY A 50 -21.05 -4.64 -6.14
CA GLY A 50 -20.47 -4.63 -7.50
C GLY A 50 -18.94 -4.73 -7.57
N MET A 51 -18.22 -4.68 -6.45
CA MET A 51 -16.78 -4.94 -6.45
C MET A 51 -16.45 -6.42 -6.74
N PRO A 52 -15.54 -6.72 -7.69
CA PRO A 52 -15.30 -8.09 -8.15
C PRO A 52 -14.36 -8.92 -7.25
N PHE A 53 -13.87 -8.35 -6.14
CA PHE A 53 -12.82 -8.97 -5.32
C PHE A 53 -13.31 -10.04 -4.33
N ILE A 54 -14.58 -9.98 -3.90
CA ILE A 54 -15.17 -10.94 -2.95
C ILE A 54 -16.30 -11.71 -3.64
N THR A 55 -16.01 -12.96 -3.96
CA THR A 55 -16.94 -13.87 -4.65
C THR A 55 -17.57 -14.90 -3.70
N GLN A 56 -16.86 -15.26 -2.63
CA GLN A 56 -17.31 -16.19 -1.59
C GLN A 56 -17.63 -15.48 -0.27
N TYR A 57 -18.66 -15.92 0.44
CA TYR A 57 -19.10 -15.38 1.73
C TYR A 57 -19.35 -16.53 2.73
N PRO A 58 -19.12 -16.33 4.05
CA PRO A 58 -18.61 -15.12 4.66
C PRO A 58 -17.09 -14.91 4.38
N ALA A 59 -16.67 -13.65 4.25
CA ALA A 59 -15.32 -13.28 3.82
C ALA A 59 -14.57 -12.47 4.89
N VAL A 60 -13.33 -12.87 5.21
CA VAL A 60 -12.41 -12.02 5.99
C VAL A 60 -11.85 -10.93 5.09
N LEU A 61 -11.70 -9.72 5.62
CA LEU A 61 -11.16 -8.56 4.88
C LEU A 61 -9.69 -8.28 5.24
N GLY A 62 -9.09 -7.28 4.58
CA GLY A 62 -7.72 -6.82 4.84
C GLY A 62 -6.64 -7.64 4.11
N ILE A 63 -5.55 -6.97 3.77
CA ILE A 63 -4.47 -7.54 2.96
C ILE A 63 -3.05 -7.21 3.42
N ASP A 64 -2.85 -6.22 4.31
CA ASP A 64 -1.51 -5.87 4.79
C ASP A 64 -1.38 -6.22 6.27
N ALA A 65 -0.32 -6.95 6.65
CA ALA A 65 -0.08 -7.34 8.04
C ALA A 65 1.39 -7.56 8.38
N ALA A 66 1.64 -7.52 9.69
CA ALA A 66 2.85 -8.02 10.31
C ALA A 66 2.49 -8.88 11.53
N GLY A 67 3.40 -9.76 11.90
CA GLY A 67 3.16 -10.72 12.96
C GLY A 67 4.33 -11.63 13.26
N VAL A 68 4.03 -12.69 13.98
CA VAL A 68 5.01 -13.72 14.36
C VAL A 68 4.58 -15.04 13.74
N VAL A 69 5.51 -15.76 13.10
CA VAL A 69 5.26 -17.10 12.57
C VAL A 69 4.95 -18.06 13.72
N GLU A 70 3.78 -18.69 13.68
CA GLU A 70 3.32 -19.68 14.65
C GLU A 70 3.69 -21.11 14.22
N SER A 71 3.58 -21.39 12.91
CA SER A 71 3.99 -22.63 12.28
C SER A 71 4.20 -22.42 10.77
N VAL A 72 4.86 -23.38 10.11
CA VAL A 72 5.14 -23.33 8.67
C VAL A 72 4.67 -24.61 7.98
N GLY A 73 4.37 -24.51 6.69
CA GLY A 73 4.05 -25.65 5.84
C GLY A 73 5.29 -26.50 5.53
N PRO A 74 5.10 -27.72 5.00
CA PRO A 74 6.16 -28.69 4.79
C PRO A 74 7.25 -28.25 3.79
N ASP A 75 6.93 -27.35 2.87
CA ASP A 75 7.88 -26.93 1.82
C ASP A 75 8.66 -25.67 2.20
N VAL A 76 8.34 -25.05 3.35
CA VAL A 76 8.97 -23.81 3.80
C VAL A 76 10.35 -24.09 4.38
N THR A 77 11.36 -23.44 3.81
CA THR A 77 12.78 -23.56 4.25
C THR A 77 13.37 -22.24 4.74
N THR A 78 12.72 -21.12 4.46
CA THR A 78 13.25 -19.75 4.69
C THR A 78 12.74 -19.10 5.97
N PHE A 79 11.68 -19.64 6.57
CA PHE A 79 11.04 -19.10 7.78
C PHE A 79 10.84 -20.19 8.82
N LYS A 80 10.84 -19.81 10.10
CA LYS A 80 10.58 -20.70 11.24
C LYS A 80 9.66 -20.05 12.27
N LYS A 81 9.09 -20.88 13.14
CA LYS A 81 8.32 -20.41 14.30
C LYS A 81 9.13 -19.39 15.11
N GLY A 82 8.48 -18.29 15.48
CA GLY A 82 9.07 -17.19 16.24
C GLY A 82 9.65 -16.06 15.39
N ASP A 83 9.85 -16.27 14.08
CA ASP A 83 10.29 -15.19 13.21
C ASP A 83 9.22 -14.07 13.15
N ARG A 84 9.66 -12.82 13.28
CA ARG A 84 8.83 -11.65 13.03
C ARG A 84 8.80 -11.38 11.53
N VAL A 85 7.62 -11.20 10.98
CA VAL A 85 7.41 -11.07 9.53
C VAL A 85 6.46 -9.95 9.18
N LEU A 86 6.64 -9.41 7.99
CA LEU A 86 5.70 -8.55 7.29
C LEU A 86 5.36 -9.20 5.94
N PHE A 87 4.11 -9.06 5.51
CA PHE A 87 3.63 -9.76 4.33
C PHE A 87 2.39 -9.11 3.72
N GLN A 88 2.14 -9.46 2.47
CA GLN A 88 0.90 -9.16 1.78
C GLN A 88 0.02 -10.42 1.73
N GLY A 89 -1.15 -10.34 2.36
CA GLY A 89 -2.25 -11.30 2.21
C GLY A 89 -3.06 -11.09 0.92
N GLN A 90 -4.21 -11.76 0.83
CA GLN A 90 -5.14 -11.63 -0.29
C GLN A 90 -6.58 -11.50 0.19
N PHE A 91 -7.45 -10.93 -0.62
CA PHE A 91 -8.87 -10.79 -0.28
C PHE A 91 -9.58 -12.14 -0.18
N GLN A 92 -9.17 -13.13 -0.99
CA GLN A 92 -9.71 -14.48 -0.96
C GLN A 92 -8.62 -15.54 -1.21
N PRO A 93 -8.76 -16.75 -0.65
CA PRO A 93 -9.80 -17.15 0.31
C PRO A 93 -9.61 -16.46 1.69
N SER A 94 -10.60 -16.57 2.57
CA SER A 94 -10.56 -15.95 3.92
C SER A 94 -9.34 -16.36 4.75
N ASP A 95 -8.69 -17.49 4.47
CA ASP A 95 -7.52 -17.97 5.19
C ASP A 95 -6.26 -17.15 4.96
N VAL A 96 -6.20 -16.33 3.90
CA VAL A 96 -5.04 -15.50 3.55
C VAL A 96 -5.29 -13.99 3.70
N ALA A 97 -6.49 -13.60 4.17
CA ALA A 97 -6.83 -12.20 4.48
C ALA A 97 -6.29 -11.79 5.87
N THR A 98 -6.10 -10.51 6.14
CA THR A 98 -5.29 -10.10 7.30
C THR A 98 -6.06 -9.54 8.50
N PHE A 99 -7.35 -9.21 8.37
CA PHE A 99 -8.17 -8.77 9.51
C PHE A 99 -8.70 -9.95 10.34
N GLN A 100 -7.77 -10.75 10.84
CA GLN A 100 -7.99 -11.88 11.73
C GLN A 100 -6.78 -12.10 12.65
N GLN A 101 -6.92 -12.92 13.69
CA GLN A 101 -5.85 -13.13 14.66
C GLN A 101 -4.71 -14.02 14.12
N TYR A 102 -5.03 -14.96 13.23
CA TYR A 102 -4.12 -15.89 12.60
C TYR A 102 -4.48 -16.03 11.12
N THR A 103 -3.48 -15.88 10.25
CA THR A 103 -3.67 -15.93 8.79
C THR A 103 -2.53 -16.71 8.13
N LEU A 104 -2.80 -17.28 6.97
CA LEU A 104 -1.80 -17.91 6.13
C LEU A 104 -1.13 -16.84 5.25
N GLY A 105 0.19 -16.73 5.35
CA GLY A 105 1.00 -15.95 4.40
C GLY A 105 1.68 -16.87 3.39
N ASP A 106 1.67 -16.48 2.11
CA ASP A 106 2.58 -17.05 1.11
C ASP A 106 3.98 -16.53 1.40
N THR A 107 4.94 -17.43 1.62
CA THR A 107 6.31 -17.04 1.97
C THR A 107 7.04 -16.34 0.83
N ASP A 108 6.55 -16.43 -0.42
CA ASP A 108 7.01 -15.63 -1.57
C ASP A 108 6.62 -14.15 -1.47
N ALA A 109 5.61 -13.82 -0.66
CA ALA A 109 5.08 -12.48 -0.45
C ALA A 109 5.32 -11.98 0.98
N MET A 110 6.44 -12.41 1.57
CA MET A 110 6.78 -12.22 2.98
C MET A 110 8.26 -11.86 3.15
N ALA A 111 8.54 -11.01 4.12
CA ALA A 111 9.90 -10.65 4.54
C ALA A 111 10.02 -10.74 6.06
N LEU A 112 11.25 -10.87 6.55
CA LEU A 112 11.54 -10.75 7.98
C LEU A 112 11.43 -9.28 8.39
N THR A 113 10.81 -9.04 9.54
CA THR A 113 10.76 -7.71 10.15
C THR A 113 12.07 -7.49 10.91
N PRO A 114 12.92 -6.52 10.53
CA PRO A 114 14.15 -6.25 11.27
C PRO A 114 13.86 -5.62 12.63
N ASP A 115 14.81 -5.76 13.56
CA ASP A 115 14.66 -5.33 14.95
C ASP A 115 14.58 -3.81 15.12
N ASN A 116 15.02 -3.02 14.12
CA ASN A 116 14.97 -1.56 14.14
C ASN A 116 13.56 -1.00 13.88
N ILE A 117 12.58 -1.84 13.51
CA ILE A 117 11.19 -1.40 13.31
C ILE A 117 10.19 -2.25 14.10
N THR A 118 9.10 -1.61 14.51
CA THR A 118 7.97 -2.27 15.17
C THR A 118 7.08 -3.02 14.18
N ASP A 119 6.30 -4.00 14.65
CA ASP A 119 5.32 -4.70 13.81
C ASP A 119 4.25 -3.75 13.27
N ASP A 120 3.88 -2.77 14.08
CA ASP A 120 3.08 -1.62 13.66
C ASP A 120 3.69 -1.06 12.36
N GLN A 121 4.94 -0.57 12.38
CA GLN A 121 5.61 -0.03 11.19
C GLN A 121 5.68 -1.02 10.02
N ALA A 122 5.95 -2.28 10.32
CA ALA A 122 6.13 -3.33 9.33
C ALA A 122 4.83 -3.69 8.59
N SER A 123 3.66 -3.58 9.23
CA SER A 123 2.37 -3.96 8.65
C SER A 123 1.88 -3.07 7.50
N ARG A 124 2.70 -2.12 7.07
CA ARG A 124 2.34 -0.98 6.20
C ARG A 124 3.13 -0.97 4.91
N VAL A 125 4.11 -1.86 4.82
CA VAL A 125 5.11 -1.82 3.77
C VAL A 125 4.44 -2.18 2.45
N TRP A 126 4.81 -1.38 1.45
CA TRP A 126 4.17 -1.36 0.15
C TRP A 126 4.16 -2.72 -0.52
N ARG A 127 3.04 -3.02 -1.17
CA ARG A 127 2.91 -4.16 -2.06
C ARG A 127 3.88 -3.98 -3.22
N SER A 128 4.49 -5.06 -3.74
CA SER A 128 5.23 -4.96 -4.99
C SER A 128 4.28 -4.44 -6.08
N GLN A 129 4.49 -3.21 -6.52
CA GLN A 129 3.83 -2.67 -7.69
C GLN A 129 4.78 -2.82 -8.87
N ARG A 130 4.22 -3.11 -10.05
CA ARG A 130 4.93 -2.88 -11.32
C ARG A 130 5.21 -1.38 -11.46
N VAL A 131 6.26 -0.93 -10.81
CA VAL A 131 6.99 0.28 -11.18
C VAL A 131 7.93 -0.01 -12.35
N ASP A 132 8.10 -1.28 -12.74
CA ASP A 132 8.95 -1.77 -13.82
C ASP A 132 8.95 -0.91 -15.11
N PRO A 133 7.81 -0.47 -15.69
CA PRO A 133 7.85 0.41 -16.86
C PRO A 133 8.43 1.82 -16.58
N LEU A 134 8.55 2.22 -15.31
CA LEU A 134 9.03 3.53 -14.85
C LEU A 134 10.51 3.56 -14.44
N LEU A 135 11.25 2.44 -14.44
CA LEU A 135 12.57 2.35 -13.77
C LEU A 135 13.81 2.25 -14.69
N VAL A 136 13.68 2.49 -16.00
CA VAL A 136 14.82 2.41 -16.94
C VAL A 136 15.23 3.82 -17.39
N GLU A 137 16.49 4.19 -17.13
CA GLU A 137 17.28 5.32 -17.70
C GLU A 137 16.55 6.65 -17.99
N SER A 138 15.64 7.09 -17.11
CA SER A 138 14.74 8.22 -17.39
C SER A 138 14.93 9.42 -16.44
N ARG A 139 14.38 10.57 -16.82
CA ARG A 139 14.15 11.72 -15.93
C ARG A 139 12.69 11.64 -15.44
N SER A 140 12.46 11.08 -14.26
CA SER A 140 11.09 10.81 -13.79
C SER A 140 10.48 11.89 -12.92
N LEU A 141 9.17 11.95 -12.94
CA LEU A 141 8.35 12.78 -12.06
C LEU A 141 7.36 11.93 -11.28
N SER A 142 7.33 12.02 -9.95
CA SER A 142 6.30 11.38 -9.12
C SER A 142 5.21 12.40 -8.79
N LEU A 143 4.43 12.81 -9.79
CA LEU A 143 3.35 13.77 -9.62
C LEU A 143 2.17 13.22 -8.85
N GLY A 144 1.62 13.99 -7.92
CA GLY A 144 0.29 13.70 -7.36
C GLY A 144 0.34 12.98 -6.03
N GLY A 145 0.29 13.76 -4.95
CA GLY A 145 -0.01 13.24 -3.62
C GLY A 145 1.17 12.53 -2.96
N GLY A 146 2.36 13.12 -3.00
CA GLY A 146 3.56 12.62 -2.32
C GLY A 146 3.34 12.38 -0.82
N GLY A 147 2.45 13.13 -0.17
CA GLY A 147 2.07 12.90 1.22
C GLY A 147 1.23 11.64 1.49
N SER A 148 0.70 10.97 0.45
CA SER A 148 0.00 9.69 0.59
C SER A 148 0.98 8.54 0.85
N SER A 149 0.50 7.43 1.45
CA SER A 149 1.33 6.23 1.61
C SER A 149 1.96 5.77 0.29
N VAL A 150 1.15 5.75 -0.78
CA VAL A 150 1.57 5.33 -2.12
C VAL A 150 2.65 6.27 -2.68
N GLY A 151 2.43 7.58 -2.60
CA GLY A 151 3.37 8.59 -3.09
C GLY A 151 4.71 8.55 -2.36
N GLN A 152 4.69 8.40 -1.03
CA GLN A 152 5.90 8.23 -0.22
C GLN A 152 6.73 7.02 -0.67
N TYR A 153 6.09 5.91 -1.01
CA TYR A 153 6.80 4.75 -1.54
C TYR A 153 7.29 4.95 -2.96
N GLY A 154 6.50 5.58 -3.83
CA GLY A 154 6.92 5.95 -5.18
C GLY A 154 8.20 6.80 -5.20
N ILE A 155 8.29 7.80 -4.29
CA ILE A 155 9.49 8.63 -4.10
C ILE A 155 10.70 7.78 -3.72
N GLN A 156 10.55 6.86 -2.78
CA GLN A 156 11.65 6.01 -2.32
C GLN A 156 12.12 5.04 -3.40
N PHE A 157 11.20 4.41 -4.14
CA PHE A 157 11.55 3.55 -5.27
C PHE A 157 12.26 4.32 -6.37
N ALA A 158 11.80 5.53 -6.68
CA ALA A 158 12.48 6.39 -7.63
C ALA A 158 13.91 6.73 -7.16
N ARG A 159 14.09 7.09 -5.88
CA ARG A 159 15.42 7.32 -5.31
C ARG A 159 16.31 6.09 -5.42
N ILE A 160 15.81 4.91 -5.04
CA ILE A 160 16.55 3.64 -5.07
C ILE A 160 16.94 3.26 -6.50
N ALA A 161 16.06 3.53 -7.47
CA ALA A 161 16.33 3.31 -8.90
C ALA A 161 17.27 4.34 -9.52
N GLY A 162 17.72 5.35 -8.77
CA GLY A 162 18.74 6.31 -9.21
C GLY A 162 18.20 7.57 -9.91
N PHE A 163 16.90 7.84 -9.83
CA PHE A 163 16.31 9.05 -10.39
C PHE A 163 16.91 10.32 -9.76
N LYS A 164 17.32 11.27 -10.61
CA LYS A 164 17.99 12.50 -10.20
C LYS A 164 17.04 13.65 -9.91
N ALA A 165 15.92 13.70 -10.61
CA ALA A 165 14.81 14.59 -10.32
C ALA A 165 13.64 13.72 -9.86
N ILE A 166 13.05 14.07 -8.72
CA ILE A 166 11.85 13.44 -8.18
C ILE A 166 10.99 14.58 -7.66
N ALA A 167 10.14 15.13 -8.52
CA ALA A 167 9.15 16.11 -8.07
C ALA A 167 7.84 15.48 -7.65
N THR A 168 7.18 16.11 -6.70
CA THR A 168 5.87 15.69 -6.19
C THR A 168 5.07 16.87 -5.68
N THR A 169 3.76 16.66 -5.51
CA THR A 169 2.86 17.64 -4.87
C THR A 169 2.45 17.17 -3.50
N ALA A 170 2.52 18.05 -2.51
CA ALA A 170 2.11 17.75 -1.13
C ALA A 170 1.73 19.03 -0.37
N ASN A 171 1.09 18.87 0.79
CA ASN A 171 0.91 19.99 1.70
C ASN A 171 2.27 20.39 2.30
N ALA A 172 2.45 21.67 2.61
CA ALA A 172 3.68 22.21 3.21
C ALA A 172 4.17 21.42 4.44
N SER A 173 3.27 20.92 5.28
CA SER A 173 3.59 20.13 6.47
C SER A 173 4.35 18.84 6.19
N HIS A 174 4.35 18.34 4.94
CA HIS A 174 5.03 17.10 4.56
C HIS A 174 6.38 17.35 3.87
N LYS A 175 6.73 18.59 3.53
CA LYS A 175 7.89 18.89 2.69
C LYS A 175 9.20 18.30 3.25
N GLU A 176 9.49 18.51 4.54
CA GLU A 176 10.73 18.00 5.16
C GLU A 176 10.78 16.46 5.19
N HIS A 177 9.67 15.80 5.51
CA HIS A 177 9.58 14.34 5.49
C HIS A 177 9.82 13.78 4.08
N LEU A 178 9.21 14.40 3.05
CA LEU A 178 9.36 13.94 1.67
C LEU A 178 10.79 14.13 1.13
N LYS A 179 11.50 15.18 1.56
CA LYS A 179 12.94 15.34 1.25
C LYS A 179 13.77 14.18 1.79
N LEU A 180 13.52 13.77 3.05
CA LEU A 180 14.21 12.62 3.66
C LEU A 180 13.96 11.31 2.89
N LEU A 181 12.76 11.16 2.32
CA LEU A 181 12.41 10.00 1.49
C LEU A 181 13.06 10.03 0.10
N GLY A 182 13.55 11.18 -0.36
CA GLY A 182 14.25 11.33 -1.64
C GLY A 182 13.62 12.31 -2.62
N ALA A 183 12.53 12.99 -2.29
CA ALA A 183 11.96 14.00 -3.18
C ALA A 183 12.94 15.17 -3.32
N THR A 184 13.21 15.58 -4.56
CA THR A 184 14.16 16.66 -4.85
C THR A 184 13.45 17.99 -5.08
N HIS A 185 12.21 17.96 -5.58
CA HIS A 185 11.36 19.13 -5.81
C HIS A 185 9.99 18.88 -5.20
N ILE A 186 9.47 19.81 -4.42
CA ILE A 186 8.20 19.60 -3.71
C ILE A 186 7.35 20.84 -3.86
N TYR A 187 6.27 20.67 -4.61
CA TYR A 187 5.33 21.73 -4.93
C TYR A 187 4.09 21.64 -4.06
N ASP A 188 3.43 22.78 -3.87
CA ASP A 188 2.08 22.80 -3.32
C ASP A 188 1.08 22.26 -4.36
N ARG A 189 -0.13 21.90 -3.91
CA ARG A 189 -1.08 21.13 -4.75
C ARG A 189 -1.71 21.92 -5.88
N ASP A 190 -1.64 23.24 -5.82
CA ASP A 190 -2.13 24.22 -6.78
C ASP A 190 -1.03 24.75 -7.70
N VAL A 191 0.15 24.12 -7.70
CA VAL A 191 1.25 24.45 -8.61
C VAL A 191 0.80 24.42 -10.07
N THR A 192 1.30 25.39 -10.85
CA THR A 192 1.04 25.47 -12.28
C THR A 192 2.12 24.74 -13.10
N LEU A 193 1.81 24.43 -14.35
CA LEU A 193 2.76 23.84 -15.28
C LEU A 193 4.01 24.74 -15.42
N GLU A 194 3.80 26.04 -15.61
CA GLU A 194 4.86 27.02 -15.84
C GLU A 194 5.83 27.10 -14.67
N ALA A 195 5.33 26.98 -13.43
CA ALA A 195 6.17 26.97 -12.24
C ALA A 195 7.11 25.75 -12.24
N ILE A 196 6.60 24.57 -12.61
CA ILE A 196 7.40 23.34 -12.72
C ILE A 196 8.43 23.47 -13.86
N GLU A 197 8.00 23.97 -15.02
CA GLU A 197 8.86 24.18 -16.20
C GLU A 197 10.00 25.17 -15.96
N SER A 198 9.78 26.16 -15.09
CA SER A 198 10.79 27.17 -14.76
C SER A 198 11.96 26.61 -13.94
N GLU A 199 11.75 25.52 -13.21
CA GLU A 199 12.74 24.90 -12.34
C GLU A 199 13.32 23.59 -12.91
N LEU A 200 12.54 22.89 -13.76
CA LEU A 200 12.88 21.57 -14.27
C LEU A 200 12.98 21.56 -15.79
N SER A 201 14.10 21.05 -16.29
CA SER A 201 14.29 20.86 -17.73
C SER A 201 13.44 19.69 -18.25
N LEU A 202 12.41 20.03 -19.01
CA LEU A 202 11.53 19.13 -19.76
C LEU A 202 12.23 18.45 -20.96
N PRO A 203 11.63 17.36 -21.52
CA PRO A 203 10.40 16.70 -21.08
C PRO A 203 10.60 15.65 -20.00
N PHE A 204 9.53 15.39 -19.22
CA PHE A 204 9.42 14.16 -18.43
C PHE A 204 8.90 13.05 -19.32
N ASP A 205 9.48 11.87 -19.20
CA ASP A 205 9.03 10.67 -19.91
C ASP A 205 8.28 9.70 -18.99
N ARG A 206 8.16 10.02 -17.71
CA ARG A 206 7.52 9.19 -16.67
C ARG A 206 6.74 10.04 -15.68
N VAL A 207 5.46 9.72 -15.49
CA VAL A 207 4.59 10.27 -14.45
C VAL A 207 3.96 9.14 -13.64
N PHE A 208 3.92 9.28 -12.32
CA PHE A 208 3.18 8.37 -11.43
C PHE A 208 2.23 9.13 -10.50
N ASP A 209 0.92 9.00 -10.74
CA ASP A 209 -0.16 9.62 -9.98
C ASP A 209 -0.74 8.71 -8.88
N ALA A 210 -0.33 9.00 -7.65
CA ALA A 210 -0.74 8.29 -6.45
C ALA A 210 -2.09 8.77 -5.88
N VAL A 211 -2.58 9.95 -6.29
CA VAL A 211 -3.86 10.51 -5.85
C VAL A 211 -4.57 11.19 -7.03
N PRO A 212 -5.05 10.42 -8.02
CA PRO A 212 -5.53 10.97 -9.28
C PRO A 212 -6.86 11.73 -9.10
N THR A 213 -6.77 13.05 -9.02
CA THR A 213 -7.89 14.00 -9.12
C THR A 213 -7.97 14.53 -10.56
N PRO A 214 -9.06 15.17 -10.98
CA PRO A 214 -9.12 15.80 -12.31
C PRO A 214 -7.95 16.76 -12.54
N THR A 215 -7.59 17.55 -11.52
CA THR A 215 -6.47 18.50 -11.59
C THR A 215 -5.12 17.81 -11.69
N SER A 216 -4.86 16.75 -10.90
CA SER A 216 -3.55 16.06 -10.96
C SER A 216 -3.39 15.29 -12.27
N GLN A 217 -4.48 14.72 -12.80
CA GLN A 217 -4.46 14.04 -14.10
C GLN A 217 -4.19 15.03 -15.25
N ALA A 218 -4.85 16.19 -15.24
CA ALA A 218 -4.59 17.23 -16.25
C ALA A 218 -3.12 17.65 -16.25
N LEU A 219 -2.59 18.01 -15.08
CA LEU A 219 -1.20 18.42 -14.92
C LEU A 219 -0.22 17.32 -15.34
N GLY A 220 -0.48 16.06 -14.96
CA GLY A 220 0.39 14.94 -15.31
C GLY A 220 0.40 14.60 -16.79
N VAL A 221 -0.72 14.77 -17.50
CA VAL A 221 -0.80 14.60 -18.96
C VAL A 221 -0.07 15.74 -19.67
N GLU A 222 -0.15 16.96 -19.14
CA GLU A 222 0.57 18.13 -19.69
C GLU A 222 2.07 18.03 -19.50
N LEU A 223 2.54 17.53 -18.35
CA LEU A 223 3.97 17.38 -18.06
C LEU A 223 4.67 16.29 -18.90
N LEU A 224 3.90 15.37 -19.50
CA LEU A 224 4.38 14.41 -20.49
C LEU A 224 4.38 15.06 -21.88
N THR A 225 5.25 16.05 -22.10
CA THR A 225 5.37 16.72 -23.41
C THR A 225 6.30 15.98 -24.38
N THR A 226 5.75 15.02 -25.13
CA THR A 226 6.36 14.45 -26.36
C THR A 226 7.61 13.56 -26.12
N PRO A 227 7.84 12.51 -26.94
CA PRO A 227 8.40 11.26 -26.45
C PRO A 227 9.92 11.34 -26.33
N SER A 228 10.46 10.83 -25.22
CA SER A 228 11.81 10.25 -25.28
C SER A 228 11.82 9.18 -26.38
N ALA A 229 12.99 8.79 -26.90
CA ALA A 229 13.06 7.72 -27.90
C ALA A 229 12.40 6.39 -27.44
N ALA A 230 12.12 6.24 -26.14
CA ALA A 230 11.45 5.11 -25.51
C ALA A 230 9.94 5.30 -25.26
N GLY A 231 9.35 6.45 -25.61
CA GLY A 231 7.94 6.77 -25.33
C GLY A 231 7.67 7.19 -23.87
N GLY A 232 6.57 7.93 -23.67
CA GLY A 232 6.13 8.39 -22.35
C GLY A 232 5.37 7.30 -21.57
N HIS A 233 5.43 7.32 -20.23
CA HIS A 233 4.61 6.42 -19.41
C HIS A 233 3.88 7.15 -18.29
N TYR A 234 2.58 6.85 -18.14
CA TYR A 234 1.72 7.42 -17.10
C TYR A 234 1.17 6.31 -16.20
N GLY A 235 1.69 6.19 -14.98
CA GLY A 235 1.14 5.29 -13.96
C GLY A 235 0.06 5.97 -13.12
N THR A 236 -1.04 5.29 -12.85
CA THR A 236 -2.09 5.79 -11.93
C THR A 236 -2.70 4.66 -11.10
N VAL A 237 -3.02 4.96 -9.84
CA VAL A 237 -3.63 3.99 -8.91
C VAL A 237 -5.16 3.92 -8.97
N ARG A 238 -5.81 4.79 -9.75
CA ARG A 238 -7.25 4.77 -10.04
C ARG A 238 -7.50 5.03 -11.53
N PRO A 239 -8.70 4.74 -12.05
CA PRO A 239 -9.02 4.98 -13.45
C PRO A 239 -8.71 6.41 -13.89
N LEU A 240 -8.03 6.51 -15.03
CA LEU A 240 -7.81 7.76 -15.74
C LEU A 240 -9.12 8.18 -16.45
N ALA A 241 -9.42 9.47 -16.50
CA ALA A 241 -10.57 9.97 -17.26
C ALA A 241 -10.37 9.75 -18.77
N ASP A 242 -11.46 9.52 -19.52
CA ASP A 242 -11.38 9.14 -20.93
C ASP A 242 -10.77 10.25 -21.79
N GLU A 243 -11.02 11.52 -21.46
CA GLU A 243 -10.38 12.64 -22.17
C GLU A 243 -8.85 12.64 -22.02
N PHE A 244 -8.31 12.15 -20.89
CA PHE A 244 -6.88 12.08 -20.65
C PHE A 244 -6.26 10.85 -21.30
N LYS A 245 -6.98 9.72 -21.37
CA LYS A 245 -6.53 8.53 -22.12
C LYS A 245 -6.26 8.89 -23.59
N ALA A 246 -7.25 9.54 -24.23
CA ALA A 246 -7.14 9.95 -25.62
C ALA A 246 -5.95 10.89 -25.87
N LYS A 247 -5.67 11.80 -24.93
CA LYS A 247 -4.50 12.68 -25.00
C LYS A 247 -3.18 11.91 -24.89
N LEU A 248 -3.05 11.00 -23.92
CA LEU A 248 -1.83 10.21 -23.75
C LEU A 248 -1.56 9.30 -24.96
N GLU A 249 -2.60 8.70 -25.53
CA GLU A 249 -2.51 7.89 -26.75
C GLU A 249 -2.01 8.73 -27.95
N ALA A 250 -2.55 9.95 -28.12
CA ALA A 250 -2.09 10.87 -29.15
C ALA A 250 -0.63 11.34 -28.96
N GLN A 251 -0.11 11.30 -27.73
CA GLN A 251 1.27 11.61 -27.36
C GLN A 251 2.22 10.40 -27.45
N ALA A 252 1.76 9.24 -27.96
CA ALA A 252 2.51 7.98 -27.92
C ALA A 252 2.96 7.59 -26.49
N THR A 253 2.13 7.91 -25.49
CA THR A 253 2.36 7.56 -24.09
C THR A 253 1.56 6.33 -23.70
N THR A 254 2.23 5.38 -23.04
CA THR A 254 1.57 4.21 -22.47
C THR A 254 1.08 4.53 -21.06
N TYR A 255 -0.22 4.36 -20.78
CA TYR A 255 -0.74 4.48 -19.42
C TYR A 255 -0.88 3.11 -18.74
N HIS A 256 -0.63 3.08 -17.43
CA HIS A 256 -0.58 1.88 -16.60
C HIS A 256 -1.52 2.03 -15.42
N ALA A 257 -2.47 1.12 -15.27
CA ALA A 257 -3.20 0.96 -14.03
C ALA A 257 -2.28 0.27 -13.00
N VAL A 258 -1.84 1.01 -12.00
CA VAL A 258 -0.88 0.52 -11.01
C VAL A 258 -1.63 0.00 -9.79
N PHE A 259 -1.76 -1.32 -9.74
CA PHE A 259 -2.32 -2.05 -8.59
C PHE A 259 -1.28 -3.02 -8.03
N GLY A 260 -0.99 -2.90 -6.74
CA GLY A 260 0.02 -3.74 -6.08
C GLY A 260 -0.56 -5.09 -5.70
N SER A 261 -0.03 -6.15 -6.28
CA SER A 261 -0.36 -7.54 -5.95
C SER A 261 0.84 -8.44 -6.17
N SER A 262 1.46 -8.84 -5.07
CA SER A 262 2.64 -9.73 -5.07
C SER A 262 2.33 -11.08 -5.72
N GLN A 263 1.07 -11.50 -5.68
CA GLN A 263 0.63 -12.80 -6.18
C GLN A 263 0.39 -12.80 -7.69
N THR A 264 0.15 -11.63 -8.30
CA THR A 264 -0.07 -11.53 -9.76
C THR A 264 1.20 -11.35 -10.57
N ASP A 265 2.31 -10.96 -9.93
CA ASP A 265 3.59 -10.74 -10.60
C ASP A 265 4.74 -11.26 -9.73
N LYS A 266 4.80 -12.58 -9.58
CA LYS A 266 5.83 -13.28 -8.80
C LYS A 266 7.27 -12.97 -9.25
N PRO A 267 7.59 -12.89 -10.55
CA PRO A 267 8.94 -12.54 -11.01
C PRO A 267 9.43 -11.19 -10.47
N LEU A 268 8.53 -10.20 -10.34
CA LEU A 268 8.87 -8.90 -9.75
C LEU A 268 8.79 -8.91 -8.21
N SER A 269 7.77 -9.55 -7.65
CA SER A 269 7.48 -9.47 -6.21
C SER A 269 8.46 -10.24 -5.35
N ILE A 270 8.87 -11.43 -5.76
CA ILE A 270 9.76 -12.30 -4.98
C ILE A 270 11.12 -11.62 -4.72
N PRO A 271 11.82 -11.06 -5.73
CA PRO A 271 13.05 -10.29 -5.48
C PRO A 271 12.85 -9.11 -4.54
N TYR A 272 11.72 -8.39 -4.66
CA TYR A 272 11.38 -7.28 -3.77
C TYR A 272 11.26 -7.74 -2.32
N TRP A 273 10.48 -8.77 -2.04
CA TRP A 273 10.31 -9.29 -0.67
C TRP A 273 11.63 -9.79 -0.07
N ARG A 274 12.49 -10.42 -0.89
CA ARG A 274 13.82 -10.89 -0.45
C ARG A 274 14.75 -9.74 -0.04
N ILE A 275 14.76 -8.63 -0.79
CA ILE A 275 15.67 -7.50 -0.49
C ILE A 275 15.11 -6.56 0.59
N LEU A 276 13.79 -6.56 0.79
CA LEU A 276 13.10 -5.60 1.65
C LEU A 276 13.61 -5.58 3.09
N THR A 277 13.87 -6.75 3.68
CA THR A 277 14.43 -6.86 5.04
C THR A 277 15.73 -6.06 5.16
N GLN A 278 16.61 -6.18 4.16
CA GLN A 278 17.89 -5.48 4.13
C GLN A 278 17.67 -3.97 3.97
N TRP A 279 16.79 -3.55 3.06
CA TRP A 279 16.51 -2.13 2.85
C TRP A 279 15.91 -1.45 4.08
N LEU A 280 15.05 -2.15 4.83
CA LEU A 280 14.51 -1.66 6.09
C LEU A 280 15.58 -1.58 7.18
N LYS A 281 16.50 -2.55 7.24
CA LYS A 281 17.60 -2.57 8.22
C LYS A 281 18.64 -1.48 7.97
N GLU A 282 18.88 -1.14 6.71
CA GLU A 282 19.87 -0.14 6.28
C GLU A 282 19.27 1.26 6.10
N ASP A 283 18.01 1.47 6.50
CA ASP A 283 17.23 2.71 6.28
C ASP A 283 17.18 3.18 4.81
N LYS A 284 17.47 2.27 3.86
CA LYS A 284 17.30 2.50 2.41
C LYS A 284 15.83 2.55 2.02
N PHE A 285 14.95 1.93 2.81
CA PHE A 285 13.51 2.02 2.68
C PHE A 285 12.90 2.28 4.06
N VAL A 286 12.06 3.29 4.16
CA VAL A 286 11.46 3.81 5.39
C VAL A 286 9.95 3.57 5.34
N PRO A 287 9.36 2.83 6.30
CA PRO A 287 7.91 2.66 6.39
C PRO A 287 7.17 3.98 6.60
N ASN A 288 5.89 4.03 6.20
CA ASN A 288 5.08 5.22 6.51
C ASN A 288 4.89 5.43 8.03
N ASN A 289 4.73 6.70 8.43
CA ASN A 289 4.30 7.10 9.76
C ASN A 289 2.91 6.57 10.10
N VAL A 290 2.56 6.64 11.39
CA VAL A 290 1.34 6.00 11.84
C VAL A 290 0.45 6.60 12.87
N GLN A 291 -0.79 6.17 12.69
CA GLN A 291 -1.89 6.35 13.59
C GLN A 291 -2.47 4.98 13.93
N LEU A 292 -2.24 4.55 15.16
CA LEU A 292 -2.88 3.37 15.73
C LEU A 292 -4.36 3.67 15.97
N VAL A 293 -5.23 2.72 15.61
CA VAL A 293 -6.66 2.74 15.93
C VAL A 293 -6.91 1.67 17.00
N PRO A 294 -7.33 2.06 18.22
CA PRO A 294 -7.48 1.13 19.33
C PRO A 294 -8.66 0.17 19.15
N GLY A 295 -8.71 -0.87 19.99
CA GLY A 295 -9.85 -1.81 20.04
C GLY A 295 -9.69 -3.05 19.15
N GLY A 296 -8.47 -3.31 18.67
CA GLY A 296 -8.14 -4.47 17.86
C GLY A 296 -9.05 -4.62 16.63
N LEU A 297 -9.55 -5.84 16.38
CA LEU A 297 -10.46 -6.09 15.25
C LEU A 297 -11.75 -5.25 15.29
N GLY A 298 -12.22 -4.85 16.47
CA GLY A 298 -13.41 -3.99 16.58
C GLY A 298 -13.15 -2.52 16.23
N GLY A 299 -11.88 -2.10 16.13
CA GLY A 299 -11.48 -0.77 15.67
C GLY A 299 -11.50 -0.60 14.15
N ILE A 300 -11.64 -1.70 13.38
CA ILE A 300 -11.58 -1.66 11.91
C ILE A 300 -12.65 -0.75 11.30
N PRO A 301 -13.93 -0.76 11.73
CA PRO A 301 -14.92 0.18 11.20
C PRO A 301 -14.51 1.66 11.35
N GLN A 302 -13.96 2.04 12.51
CA GLN A 302 -13.47 3.40 12.74
C GLN A 302 -12.26 3.71 11.85
N ALA A 303 -11.32 2.76 11.72
CA ALA A 303 -10.17 2.91 10.83
C ALA A 303 -10.61 3.05 9.35
N MET A 304 -11.62 2.30 8.91
CA MET A 304 -12.18 2.43 7.56
C MET A 304 -12.85 3.80 7.36
N GLU A 305 -13.60 4.29 8.34
CA GLU A 305 -14.23 5.61 8.30
C GLU A 305 -13.18 6.74 8.22
N LEU A 306 -12.15 6.69 9.06
CA LEU A 306 -11.02 7.62 9.01
C LEU A 306 -10.32 7.56 7.65
N SER A 307 -10.07 6.35 7.12
CA SER A 307 -9.47 6.19 5.79
C SER A 307 -10.34 6.77 4.67
N ALA A 308 -11.67 6.65 4.77
CA ALA A 308 -12.61 7.15 3.78
C ALA A 308 -12.70 8.69 3.79
N LYS A 309 -12.60 9.31 4.98
CA LYS A 309 -12.50 10.77 5.15
C LYS A 309 -11.15 11.33 4.67
N GLY A 310 -10.13 10.47 4.61
CA GLY A 310 -8.77 10.82 4.24
C GLY A 310 -7.91 11.09 5.47
N VAL A 311 -6.72 10.49 5.48
CA VAL A 311 -5.67 10.72 6.49
C VAL A 311 -4.43 11.31 5.83
N SER A 312 -3.65 12.08 6.58
CA SER A 312 -2.55 12.88 6.05
C SER A 312 -1.22 12.37 6.59
N GLY A 313 -0.36 11.84 5.73
CA GLY A 313 1.00 11.41 6.09
C GLY A 313 1.09 10.15 6.95
N VAL A 314 -0.03 9.52 7.31
CA VAL A 314 -0.07 8.34 8.19
C VAL A 314 -0.81 7.17 7.55
N LYS A 315 -0.43 5.96 7.96
CA LYS A 315 -1.21 4.73 7.73
C LYS A 315 -2.01 4.39 8.98
N LEU A 316 -3.26 3.94 8.81
CA LEU A 316 -4.08 3.46 9.91
C LEU A 316 -3.76 2.00 10.18
N VAL A 317 -3.53 1.65 11.45
CA VAL A 317 -3.24 0.27 11.88
C VAL A 317 -4.12 -0.12 13.04
N VAL A 318 -4.57 -1.36 13.02
CA VAL A 318 -5.19 -2.04 14.16
C VAL A 318 -4.29 -3.19 14.62
N ARG A 319 -4.44 -3.63 15.87
CA ARG A 319 -3.71 -4.78 16.42
C ARG A 319 -4.66 -5.94 16.69
N PRO A 320 -4.78 -6.95 15.80
CA PRO A 320 -5.83 -7.98 15.89
C PRO A 320 -5.85 -8.79 17.20
N GLN A 321 -4.72 -8.89 17.91
CA GLN A 321 -4.63 -9.54 19.21
C GLN A 321 -5.22 -8.72 20.36
N GLU A 322 -5.35 -7.39 20.21
CA GLU A 322 -5.94 -6.56 21.23
C GLU A 322 -7.42 -6.94 21.44
N LYS A 323 -7.81 -7.00 22.71
CA LYS A 323 -9.22 -7.16 23.05
C LYS A 323 -9.96 -5.92 22.59
N THR A 324 -11.19 -6.12 22.12
CA THR A 324 -12.10 -5.02 21.81
C THR A 324 -12.32 -4.22 23.08
N CYS A 325 -11.81 -3.00 23.13
CA CYS A 325 -12.21 -2.05 24.15
C CYS A 325 -13.68 -1.71 23.85
N PRO A 326 -14.62 -1.93 24.79
CA PRO A 326 -15.97 -1.42 24.62
C PRO A 326 -15.88 0.11 24.70
N ILE A 327 -15.68 0.78 23.56
CA ILE A 327 -15.76 2.24 23.47
C ILE A 327 -17.25 2.61 23.54
N ALA A 328 -17.77 2.58 24.76
CA ALA A 328 -19.01 3.22 25.19
C ALA A 328 -19.00 3.61 26.68
N SER A 329 -17.98 3.26 27.49
CA SER A 329 -18.05 3.48 28.95
C SER A 329 -16.93 4.32 29.59
N LEU A 330 -16.04 4.99 28.84
CA LEU A 330 -14.97 5.80 29.46
C LEU A 330 -14.86 7.26 28.99
N CYS A 331 -15.86 7.79 28.29
CA CYS A 331 -16.03 9.25 28.16
C CYS A 331 -17.21 9.72 29.02
N SER A 332 -17.10 9.55 30.35
CA SER A 332 -17.82 10.34 31.37
C SER A 332 -17.44 9.89 32.78
N SER A 333 -16.26 10.29 33.25
CA SER A 333 -16.07 10.62 34.67
C SER A 333 -14.68 11.21 34.93
N ARG A 334 -14.70 12.53 35.14
CA ARG A 334 -13.75 13.41 35.86
C ARG A 334 -12.35 13.56 35.30
#